data_AF-A0A239K9F1-F1
#
_entry.id   AF-A0A239K9F1-F1
#
_cell.length_a   1.000
_cell.length_b   1.000
_cell.length_c   1.000
_cell.angle_alpha   90.00
_cell.angle_beta   90.00
_cell.angle_gamma   90.00
#
_symmetry.space_group_name_H-M   'P 1'
#
loop_
_entity.id
_entity.type
_entity.pdbx_description
1 polymer ?
#
loop_
_entity_poly.entity_id
_entity_poly.type
_entity_poly.pdbx_seq_one_letter_code
_entity_poly.pdbx_strand_id
1 'polypeptide(L)'
;MNQTDQDGPARLLAAAVRVMPAVRRDWGRAMQAELASIAERPERRSFARGCLRAAATEFHLLRGVVHLFVVLGTLGTLFSWTAAVDHAPLAWILSIVLSALATVCWEARRAGMLGPAGDGVTAWLLRGCGYLIALAIGTVAVAHAHPATLEAADAGDGILVFATVPASFLIGLAPTFAKRSAATGRVLVTAAGSGLATTMAWLLIVVVAPPIPASTGSVLALAGVSAAGAVLANSGRTGTAPGRLLAGLLATATTMVLIFTGVVLLAHWGPDSVIPHITPHALPANQITESRIEIVDPYVLILVLSAIAATVLGLAAVATRRPPAAGPS
;
A
#
# COMPACT_ATOMS: atom_id res chain seq x y z
N MET A 1 38.30 -20.63 28.61
CA MET A 1 37.07 -20.09 27.98
C MET A 1 37.48 -19.31 26.75
N ASN A 2 37.09 -19.79 25.57
CA ASN A 2 37.50 -19.20 24.29
C ASN A 2 36.98 -17.76 24.15
N GLN A 3 37.90 -16.80 24.22
CA GLN A 3 37.66 -15.36 24.03
C GLN A 3 37.24 -15.00 22.59
N THR A 4 37.11 -16.02 21.72
CA THR A 4 36.56 -15.97 20.36
C THR A 4 35.07 -16.26 20.29
N ASP A 5 34.40 -16.43 21.44
CA ASP A 5 32.94 -16.40 21.48
C ASP A 5 32.49 -15.03 20.98
N GLN A 6 31.85 -15.08 19.82
CA GLN A 6 31.97 -14.06 18.79
C GLN A 6 31.47 -12.70 19.29
N ASP A 7 32.30 -11.66 19.19
CA ASP A 7 31.87 -10.29 19.44
C ASP A 7 30.88 -9.84 18.35
N GLY A 8 29.63 -10.30 18.51
CA GLY A 8 28.51 -10.04 17.62
C GLY A 8 28.32 -8.55 17.35
N PRO A 9 28.34 -7.65 18.36
CA PRO A 9 28.30 -6.21 18.14
C PRO A 9 29.36 -5.69 17.17
N ALA A 10 30.61 -6.12 17.33
CA ALA A 10 31.70 -5.68 16.43
C ALA A 10 31.50 -6.21 15.00
N ARG A 11 31.08 -7.46 14.83
CA ARG A 11 30.79 -8.02 13.49
C ARG A 11 29.64 -7.30 12.80
N LEU A 12 28.59 -7.01 13.55
CA LEU A 12 27.38 -6.38 13.02
C LEU A 12 27.64 -4.92 12.64
N LEU A 13 28.41 -4.17 13.45
CA LEU A 13 28.87 -2.82 13.09
C LEU A 13 29.85 -2.85 11.90
N ALA A 14 30.79 -3.80 11.87
CA ALA A 14 31.71 -3.96 10.74
C ALA A 14 30.99 -4.25 9.42
N ALA A 15 29.96 -5.11 9.45
CA ALA A 15 29.10 -5.36 8.29
C ALA A 15 28.38 -4.08 7.85
N ALA A 16 27.84 -3.29 8.78
CA ALA A 16 27.18 -2.03 8.44
C ALA A 16 28.14 -1.01 7.80
N VAL A 17 29.35 -0.85 8.36
CA VAL A 17 30.38 0.07 7.83
C VAL A 17 30.83 -0.33 6.42
N ARG A 18 30.88 -1.63 6.09
CA ARG A 18 31.20 -2.09 4.73
C ARG A 18 30.20 -1.63 3.67
N VAL A 19 28.94 -1.43 4.04
CA VAL A 19 27.88 -0.99 3.12
C VAL A 19 27.72 0.53 3.11
N MET A 20 28.45 1.27 3.96
CA MET A 20 28.39 2.73 4.00
C MET A 20 29.00 3.39 2.75
N PRO A 21 28.46 4.55 2.32
CA PRO A 21 29.06 5.35 1.24
C PRO A 21 30.52 5.70 1.53
N ALA A 22 31.34 5.81 0.47
CA ALA A 22 32.78 6.08 0.60
C ALA A 22 33.09 7.33 1.44
N VAL A 23 32.30 8.39 1.29
CA VAL A 23 32.43 9.66 2.02
C VAL A 23 32.21 9.54 3.54
N ARG A 24 31.59 8.45 4.02
CA ARG A 24 31.30 8.19 5.44
C ARG A 24 32.18 7.11 6.05
N ARG A 25 33.16 6.56 5.32
CA ARG A 25 34.03 5.50 5.84
C ARG A 25 34.83 5.94 7.07
N ASP A 26 35.17 7.22 7.16
CA ASP A 26 35.91 7.76 8.30
C ASP A 26 35.03 7.80 9.55
N TRP A 27 33.76 8.16 9.41
CA TRP A 27 32.77 8.06 10.48
C TRP A 27 32.57 6.61 10.92
N GLY A 28 32.46 5.67 9.98
CA GLY A 28 32.36 4.24 10.29
C GLY A 28 33.59 3.70 11.04
N ARG A 29 34.79 4.16 10.68
CA ARG A 29 36.03 3.84 11.40
C ARG A 29 36.05 4.41 12.82
N ALA A 30 35.60 5.65 12.99
CA ALA A 30 35.47 6.28 14.31
C ALA A 30 34.51 5.47 15.22
N MET A 31 33.36 5.04 14.70
CA MET A 31 32.42 4.21 15.46
C MET A 31 32.99 2.84 15.84
N GLN A 32 33.81 2.24 14.98
CA GLN A 32 34.48 0.98 15.32
C GLN A 32 35.53 1.17 16.41
N ALA A 33 36.26 2.30 16.39
CA ALA A 33 37.22 2.65 17.42
C ALA A 33 36.52 2.93 18.77
N GLU A 34 35.42 3.66 18.77
CA GLU A 34 34.59 3.89 19.96
C GLU A 34 33.99 2.58 20.50
N LEU A 35 33.47 1.69 19.65
CA LEU A 35 32.98 0.39 20.11
C LEU A 35 34.10 -0.45 20.76
N ALA A 36 35.34 -0.33 20.28
CA ALA A 36 36.48 -1.04 20.82
C ALA A 36 36.90 -0.54 22.22
N SER A 37 36.66 0.73 22.54
CA SER A 37 36.98 1.30 23.86
C SER A 37 35.95 0.95 24.95
N ILE A 38 34.74 0.53 24.58
CA ILE A 38 33.70 0.11 25.53
C ILE A 38 33.99 -1.30 26.04
N ALA A 39 34.31 -1.43 27.34
CA ALA A 39 34.64 -2.71 27.97
C ALA A 39 33.39 -3.57 28.24
N GLU A 40 32.29 -2.93 28.62
CA GLU A 40 31.09 -3.64 29.04
C GLU A 40 30.26 -4.15 27.86
N ARG A 41 29.98 -5.47 27.85
CA ARG A 41 29.14 -6.12 26.83
C ARG A 41 27.75 -5.48 26.62
N PRO A 42 26.97 -5.13 27.66
CA PRO A 42 25.66 -4.50 27.44
C PRO A 42 25.78 -3.12 26.78
N GLU A 43 26.75 -2.32 27.17
CA GLU A 43 27.01 -1.00 26.59
C GLU A 43 27.44 -1.10 25.12
N ARG A 44 28.32 -2.05 24.78
CA ARG A 44 28.71 -2.34 23.39
C ARG A 44 27.50 -2.66 22.50
N ARG A 45 26.53 -3.44 23.02
CA ARG A 45 25.31 -3.80 22.29
C ARG A 45 24.41 -2.58 22.08
N SER A 46 24.23 -1.76 23.11
CA SER A 46 23.44 -0.52 23.03
C SER A 46 24.07 0.48 22.06
N PHE A 47 25.40 0.65 22.12
CA PHE A 47 26.18 1.49 21.21
C PHE A 47 26.05 1.01 19.77
N ALA A 48 26.33 -0.28 19.50
CA ALA A 48 26.20 -0.84 18.16
C ALA A 48 24.77 -0.67 17.60
N ARG A 49 23.74 -0.91 18.42
CA ARG A 49 22.33 -0.65 18.03
C ARG A 49 22.07 0.83 17.74
N GLY A 50 22.65 1.75 18.50
CA GLY A 50 22.59 3.18 18.25
C GLY A 50 23.23 3.57 16.91
N CYS A 51 24.45 3.10 16.66
CA CYS A 51 25.16 3.28 15.39
C CYS A 51 24.38 2.72 14.20
N LEU A 52 23.80 1.52 14.35
CA LEU A 52 22.99 0.90 13.30
C LEU A 52 21.71 1.67 13.05
N ARG A 53 21.07 2.19 14.09
CA ARG A 53 19.86 3.02 13.94
C ARG A 53 20.20 4.32 13.20
N ALA A 54 21.32 4.95 13.53
CA ALA A 54 21.83 6.14 12.85
C ALA A 54 22.21 5.86 11.39
N ALA A 55 22.91 4.76 11.13
CA ALA A 55 23.24 4.32 9.78
C ALA A 55 21.97 3.95 8.99
N ALA A 56 21.03 3.21 9.59
CA ALA A 56 19.73 2.85 9.02
C ALA A 56 18.91 4.06 8.63
N THR A 57 18.98 5.16 9.38
CA THR A 57 18.33 6.41 9.00
C THR A 57 18.95 7.05 7.76
N GLU A 58 20.27 6.90 7.57
CA GLU A 58 21.05 7.45 6.44
C GLU A 58 21.20 6.52 5.23
N PHE A 59 20.74 5.27 5.31
CA PHE A 59 20.75 4.30 4.18
C PHE A 59 19.70 4.66 3.10
N HIS A 60 19.67 5.92 2.66
CA HIS A 60 18.87 6.41 1.55
C HIS A 60 19.15 5.63 0.26
N LEU A 61 20.40 5.19 0.06
CA LEU A 61 20.79 4.37 -1.09
C LEU A 61 20.19 2.96 -1.03
N LEU A 62 20.27 2.26 0.10
CA LEU A 62 19.65 0.93 0.23
C LEU A 62 18.14 1.02 0.07
N ARG A 63 17.51 2.04 0.67
CA ARG A 63 16.08 2.30 0.49
C ARG A 63 15.73 2.58 -0.97
N GLY A 64 16.56 3.36 -1.67
CA GLY A 64 16.42 3.63 -3.10
C GLY A 64 16.56 2.36 -3.95
N VAL A 65 17.54 1.50 -3.64
CA VAL A 65 17.78 0.23 -4.31
C VAL A 65 16.64 -0.76 -4.07
N VAL A 66 16.22 -0.95 -2.81
CA VAL A 66 15.06 -1.80 -2.48
C VAL A 66 13.79 -1.27 -3.16
N HIS A 67 13.57 0.04 -3.13
CA HIS A 67 12.43 0.65 -3.80
C HIS A 67 12.48 0.44 -5.32
N LEU A 68 13.65 0.59 -5.92
CA LEU A 68 13.87 0.32 -7.33
C LEU A 68 13.56 -1.15 -7.67
N PHE A 69 14.05 -2.10 -6.86
CA PHE A 69 13.74 -3.52 -7.06
C PHE A 69 12.24 -3.82 -6.90
N VAL A 70 11.56 -3.20 -5.93
CA VAL A 70 10.10 -3.35 -5.79
C VAL A 70 9.37 -2.79 -7.01
N VAL A 71 9.75 -1.61 -7.50
CA VAL A 71 9.14 -1.01 -8.70
C VAL A 71 9.43 -1.84 -9.95
N LEU A 72 10.68 -2.25 -10.16
CA LEU A 72 11.08 -3.08 -11.30
C LEU A 72 10.45 -4.47 -11.24
N GLY A 73 10.36 -5.08 -10.06
CA GLY A 73 9.66 -6.34 -9.85
C GLY A 73 8.19 -6.20 -10.20
N THR A 74 7.52 -5.18 -9.67
CA THR A 74 6.11 -4.90 -9.96
C THR A 74 5.87 -4.66 -11.46
N LEU A 75 6.70 -3.82 -12.11
CA LEU A 75 6.59 -3.55 -13.54
C LEU A 75 6.93 -4.78 -14.39
N GLY A 76 7.97 -5.53 -14.04
CA GLY A 76 8.37 -6.74 -14.74
C GLY A 76 7.32 -7.83 -14.64
N THR A 77 6.72 -8.01 -13.47
CA THR A 77 5.58 -8.90 -13.26
C THR A 77 4.39 -8.47 -14.11
N LEU A 78 3.97 -7.20 -14.03
CA LEU A 78 2.87 -6.68 -14.84
C LEU A 78 3.14 -6.77 -16.36
N PHE A 79 4.38 -6.52 -16.80
CA PHE A 79 4.79 -6.63 -18.20
C PHE A 79 4.78 -8.08 -18.69
N SER A 80 5.34 -9.01 -17.90
CA SER A 80 5.31 -10.45 -18.20
C SER A 80 3.87 -10.96 -18.30
N TRP A 81 2.97 -10.40 -17.51
CA TRP A 81 1.54 -10.73 -17.54
C TRP A 81 0.84 -10.14 -18.76
N THR A 82 1.13 -8.88 -19.10
CA THR A 82 0.58 -8.23 -20.30
C THR A 82 1.00 -8.99 -21.56
N ALA A 83 2.21 -9.53 -21.59
CA ALA A 83 2.72 -10.35 -22.68
C ALA A 83 2.06 -11.75 -22.78
N ALA A 84 1.42 -12.23 -21.71
CA ALA A 84 0.73 -13.52 -21.66
C ALA A 84 -0.77 -13.43 -21.99
N VAL A 85 -1.29 -12.22 -22.25
CA VAL A 85 -2.69 -11.99 -22.59
C VAL A 85 -2.90 -12.08 -24.10
N ASP A 86 -3.64 -13.09 -24.55
CA ASP A 86 -4.00 -13.27 -25.96
C ASP A 86 -5.22 -12.41 -26.39
N HIS A 87 -5.86 -11.70 -25.45
CA HIS A 87 -7.00 -10.82 -25.73
C HIS A 87 -6.55 -9.37 -25.98
N ALA A 88 -6.56 -8.95 -27.26
CA ALA A 88 -6.00 -7.66 -27.69
C ALA A 88 -6.54 -6.41 -26.96
N PRO A 89 -7.86 -6.25 -26.69
CA PRO A 89 -8.38 -5.12 -25.90
C PRO A 89 -7.78 -5.07 -24.49
N LEU A 90 -7.65 -6.23 -23.85
CA LEU A 90 -7.10 -6.34 -22.50
C LEU A 90 -5.61 -5.98 -22.47
N ALA A 91 -4.84 -6.47 -23.43
CA ALA A 91 -3.43 -6.11 -23.56
C ALA A 91 -3.25 -4.58 -23.69
N TRP A 92 -4.13 -3.91 -24.43
CA TRP A 92 -4.14 -2.45 -24.58
C TRP A 92 -4.41 -1.73 -23.26
N ILE A 93 -5.45 -2.15 -22.53
CA ILE A 93 -5.82 -1.56 -21.23
C ILE A 93 -4.68 -1.72 -20.22
N LEU A 94 -4.13 -2.93 -20.10
CA LEU A 94 -3.01 -3.22 -19.22
C LEU A 94 -1.78 -2.39 -19.58
N SER A 95 -1.52 -2.20 -20.88
CA SER A 95 -0.43 -1.34 -21.37
C SER A 95 -0.64 0.13 -21.00
N ILE A 96 -1.87 0.65 -21.09
CA ILE A 96 -2.21 2.02 -20.64
C ILE A 96 -1.98 2.16 -19.14
N VAL A 97 -2.47 1.20 -18.33
CA VAL A 97 -2.29 1.22 -16.88
C VAL A 97 -0.82 1.15 -16.48
N LEU A 98 -0.06 0.25 -17.12
CA LEU A 98 1.40 0.14 -16.96
C LEU A 98 2.12 1.44 -17.31
N SER A 99 1.73 2.07 -18.41
CA SER A 99 2.31 3.34 -18.87
C SER A 99 2.00 4.48 -17.90
N ALA A 100 0.75 4.56 -17.42
CA ALA A 100 0.35 5.53 -16.41
C ALA A 100 1.13 5.32 -15.10
N LEU A 101 1.29 4.06 -14.67
CA LEU A 101 2.09 3.69 -13.52
C LEU A 101 3.55 4.09 -13.65
N ALA A 102 4.19 3.75 -14.77
CA ALA A 102 5.55 4.13 -15.06
C ALA A 102 5.72 5.65 -15.08
N THR A 103 4.76 6.37 -15.67
CA THR A 103 4.74 7.83 -15.72
C THR A 103 4.61 8.45 -14.33
N VAL A 104 3.70 7.94 -13.49
CA VAL A 104 3.56 8.40 -12.10
C VAL A 104 4.83 8.11 -11.29
N CYS A 105 5.40 6.92 -11.44
CA CYS A 105 6.67 6.54 -10.79
C CYS A 105 7.83 7.42 -11.24
N TRP A 106 7.85 7.81 -12.51
CA TRP A 106 8.85 8.69 -13.10
C TRP A 106 8.69 10.14 -12.62
N GLU A 107 7.48 10.68 -12.69
CA GLU A 107 7.18 12.04 -12.24
C GLU A 107 7.37 12.22 -10.73
N ALA A 108 7.12 11.17 -9.92
CA ALA A 108 7.41 11.19 -8.49
C ALA A 108 8.92 11.35 -8.16
N ARG A 109 9.82 11.09 -9.13
CA ARG A 109 11.26 11.34 -9.00
C ARG A 109 11.66 12.75 -9.41
N ARG A 110 10.83 13.44 -10.21
CA ARG A 110 11.14 14.77 -10.73
C ARG A 110 10.57 15.87 -9.82
N ALA A 111 11.19 17.04 -9.85
CA ALA A 111 10.67 18.23 -9.15
C ALA A 111 9.40 18.83 -9.79
N GLY A 112 8.71 18.07 -10.64
CA GLY A 112 7.62 18.52 -11.49
C GLY A 112 6.26 18.58 -10.78
N MET A 113 5.19 18.33 -11.54
CA MET A 113 3.81 18.51 -11.09
C MET A 113 3.38 17.57 -9.96
N LEU A 114 4.11 16.49 -9.65
CA LEU A 114 3.86 15.67 -8.47
C LEU A 114 4.75 16.05 -7.27
N GLY A 115 5.77 16.89 -7.52
CA GLY A 115 6.78 17.29 -6.55
C GLY A 115 7.71 16.13 -6.17
N PRO A 116 8.92 16.44 -5.68
CA PRO A 116 9.78 15.39 -5.16
C PRO A 116 9.07 14.74 -3.97
N ALA A 117 9.05 13.43 -4.04
CA ALA A 117 8.84 12.55 -2.93
C ALA A 117 9.46 13.06 -1.61
N GLY A 118 8.74 12.95 -0.48
CA GLY A 118 9.41 13.07 0.81
C GLY A 118 10.46 11.97 1.01
N ASP A 119 11.62 12.31 1.58
CA ASP A 119 12.75 11.38 1.81
C ASP A 119 12.62 10.56 3.11
N GLY A 120 11.55 10.78 3.87
CA GLY A 120 11.31 10.13 5.16
C GLY A 120 10.88 8.67 5.04
N VAL A 121 11.14 7.88 6.10
CA VAL A 121 10.76 6.46 6.22
C VAL A 121 9.26 6.24 5.97
N THR A 122 8.42 7.11 6.49
CA THR A 122 6.96 7.03 6.34
C THR A 122 6.53 7.14 4.88
N ALA A 123 7.11 8.10 4.14
CA ALA A 123 6.83 8.25 2.71
C ALA A 123 7.31 7.02 1.91
N TRP A 124 8.45 6.45 2.29
CA TRP A 124 8.96 5.22 1.69
C TRP A 124 8.05 4.02 1.94
N LEU A 125 7.66 3.77 3.20
CA LEU A 125 6.76 2.68 3.57
C LEU A 125 5.42 2.79 2.84
N LEU A 126 4.84 3.98 2.81
CA LEU A 126 3.54 4.19 2.19
C LEU A 126 3.57 4.00 0.67
N ARG A 127 4.66 4.38 -0.02
CA ARG A 127 4.83 4.04 -1.44
C ARG A 127 5.00 2.55 -1.65
N GLY A 128 5.83 1.90 -0.82
CA GLY A 128 6.00 0.45 -0.86
C GLY A 128 4.66 -0.28 -0.72
N CYS A 129 3.86 0.11 0.28
CA CYS A 129 2.51 -0.40 0.47
C CYS A 129 1.59 -0.13 -0.73
N GLY A 130 1.63 1.08 -1.31
CA GLY A 130 0.84 1.41 -2.51
C GLY A 130 1.14 0.48 -3.69
N TYR A 131 2.43 0.18 -3.94
CA TYR A 131 2.81 -0.78 -4.98
C TYR A 131 2.41 -2.21 -4.66
N LEU A 132 2.54 -2.64 -3.41
CA LEU A 132 2.10 -3.97 -2.99
C LEU A 132 0.57 -4.15 -3.13
N ILE A 133 -0.22 -3.12 -2.79
CA ILE A 133 -1.67 -3.13 -3.00
C ILE A 133 -1.99 -3.22 -4.49
N ALA A 134 -1.33 -2.41 -5.33
CA ALA A 134 -1.53 -2.46 -6.77
C ALA A 134 -1.17 -3.83 -7.37
N LEU A 135 -0.07 -4.43 -6.92
CA LEU A 135 0.35 -5.77 -7.30
C LEU A 135 -0.71 -6.80 -6.90
N ALA A 136 -1.19 -6.76 -5.65
CA ALA A 136 -2.20 -7.68 -5.15
C ALA A 136 -3.51 -7.58 -5.93
N ILE A 137 -4.01 -6.37 -6.21
CA ILE A 137 -5.22 -6.17 -7.03
C ILE A 137 -4.98 -6.70 -8.45
N GLY A 138 -3.82 -6.44 -9.04
CA GLY A 138 -3.45 -6.98 -10.35
C GLY A 138 -3.43 -8.51 -10.38
N THR A 139 -2.92 -9.17 -9.34
CA THR A 139 -2.93 -10.64 -9.22
C THR A 139 -4.36 -11.18 -9.15
N VAL A 140 -5.23 -10.54 -8.37
CA VAL A 140 -6.65 -10.94 -8.24
C VAL A 140 -7.38 -10.78 -9.57
N ALA A 141 -7.16 -9.67 -10.28
CA ALA A 141 -7.75 -9.40 -11.58
C ALA A 141 -7.41 -10.49 -12.61
N VAL A 142 -6.13 -10.90 -12.65
CA VAL A 142 -5.65 -11.94 -13.57
C VAL A 142 -6.20 -13.32 -13.20
N ALA A 143 -6.28 -13.64 -11.91
CA ALA A 143 -6.88 -14.90 -11.46
C ALA A 143 -8.34 -15.04 -11.94
N HIS A 144 -9.07 -13.94 -12.04
CA HIS A 144 -10.44 -13.92 -12.58
C HIS A 144 -10.49 -13.88 -14.12
N ALA A 145 -9.43 -13.42 -14.78
CA ALA A 145 -9.34 -13.35 -16.25
C ALA A 145 -8.88 -14.66 -16.91
N HIS A 146 -8.62 -15.73 -16.14
CA HIS A 146 -8.11 -16.98 -16.68
C HIS A 146 -9.18 -17.65 -17.58
N PRO A 147 -8.83 -18.13 -18.79
CA PRO A 147 -9.81 -18.67 -19.74
C PRO A 147 -10.54 -19.94 -19.26
N ALA A 148 -10.00 -20.62 -18.25
CA ALA A 148 -10.68 -21.76 -17.60
C ALA A 148 -11.85 -21.34 -16.67
N THR A 149 -11.98 -20.06 -16.34
CA THR A 149 -13.02 -19.52 -15.45
C THR A 149 -14.03 -18.63 -16.17
N LEU A 150 -13.92 -18.43 -17.49
CA LEU A 150 -14.75 -17.49 -18.25
C LEU A 150 -15.40 -18.16 -19.47
N GLU A 151 -16.73 -18.23 -19.46
CA GLU A 151 -17.51 -18.17 -20.70
C GLU A 151 -17.24 -16.80 -21.35
N ALA A 152 -16.72 -16.83 -22.58
CA ALA A 152 -15.83 -15.80 -23.14
C ALA A 152 -16.48 -14.48 -23.62
N ALA A 153 -17.69 -14.13 -23.17
CA ALA A 153 -18.43 -12.97 -23.73
C ALA A 153 -18.43 -11.70 -22.84
N ASP A 154 -18.44 -11.80 -21.51
CA ASP A 154 -18.51 -10.64 -20.59
C ASP A 154 -17.16 -10.25 -19.95
N ALA A 155 -16.06 -10.86 -20.39
CA ALA A 155 -14.72 -10.70 -19.80
C ALA A 155 -14.13 -9.28 -19.93
N GLY A 156 -14.60 -8.46 -20.89
CA GLY A 156 -14.01 -7.15 -21.15
C GLY A 156 -14.25 -6.13 -20.03
N ASP A 157 -15.48 -6.07 -19.52
CA ASP A 157 -15.92 -5.05 -18.58
C ASP A 157 -15.38 -5.27 -17.17
N GLY A 158 -15.35 -6.53 -16.71
CA GLY A 158 -14.77 -6.89 -15.43
C GLY A 158 -13.30 -6.47 -15.34
N ILE A 159 -12.52 -6.75 -16.38
CA ILE A 159 -11.07 -6.49 -16.33
C ILE A 159 -10.75 -5.00 -16.44
N LEU A 160 -11.57 -4.22 -17.17
CA LEU A 160 -11.50 -2.76 -17.15
C LEU A 160 -11.67 -2.20 -15.73
N VAL A 161 -12.68 -2.69 -14.99
CA VAL A 161 -12.91 -2.28 -13.60
C VAL A 161 -11.72 -2.67 -12.71
N PHE A 162 -11.23 -3.90 -12.84
CA PHE A 162 -10.11 -4.38 -12.03
C PHE A 162 -8.76 -3.71 -12.36
N ALA A 163 -8.58 -3.19 -13.57
CA ALA A 163 -7.35 -2.48 -13.96
C ALA A 163 -7.41 -0.98 -13.63
N THR A 164 -8.57 -0.34 -13.80
CA THR A 164 -8.77 1.10 -13.55
C THR A 164 -8.73 1.45 -12.06
N VAL A 165 -9.21 0.57 -11.19
CA VAL A 165 -9.22 0.82 -9.74
C VAL A 165 -7.82 0.89 -9.12
N PRO A 166 -6.90 -0.08 -9.31
CA PRO A 166 -5.54 0.06 -8.80
C PRO A 166 -4.81 1.25 -9.42
N ALA A 167 -5.04 1.56 -10.70
CA ALA A 167 -4.48 2.75 -11.34
C ALA A 167 -4.94 4.05 -10.64
N SER A 168 -6.24 4.19 -10.39
CA SER A 168 -6.79 5.36 -9.68
C SER A 168 -6.35 5.43 -8.23
N PHE A 169 -6.11 4.30 -7.56
CA PHE A 169 -5.45 4.26 -6.25
C PHE A 169 -4.03 4.80 -6.28
N LEU A 170 -3.21 4.35 -7.22
CA LEU A 170 -1.82 4.76 -7.36
C LEU A 170 -1.72 6.24 -7.72
N ILE A 171 -2.54 6.69 -8.68
CA ILE A 171 -2.64 8.09 -9.08
C ILE A 171 -3.16 8.96 -7.93
N GLY A 172 -4.15 8.49 -7.18
CA GLY A 172 -4.76 9.20 -6.05
C GLY A 172 -3.83 9.34 -4.84
N LEU A 173 -3.07 8.29 -4.54
CA LEU A 173 -2.15 8.24 -3.41
C LEU A 173 -0.86 9.01 -3.68
N ALA A 174 -0.32 9.00 -4.90
CA ALA A 174 0.97 9.61 -5.19
C ALA A 174 1.09 11.09 -4.75
N PRO A 175 0.11 11.99 -5.04
CA PRO A 175 0.15 13.38 -4.59
C PRO A 175 0.10 13.54 -3.07
N THR A 176 -0.52 12.61 -2.34
CA THR A 176 -0.61 12.69 -0.86
C THR A 176 0.75 12.53 -0.19
N PHE A 177 1.70 11.86 -0.85
CA PHE A 177 3.07 11.64 -0.37
C PHE A 177 4.09 12.68 -0.88
N ALA A 178 3.63 13.70 -1.60
CA ALA A 178 4.50 14.78 -2.06
C ALA A 178 5.02 15.58 -0.87
N LYS A 179 6.28 16.06 -0.92
CA LYS A 179 6.87 16.87 0.16
C LYS A 179 6.06 18.13 0.50
N ARG A 180 5.29 18.65 -0.47
CA ARG A 180 4.43 19.83 -0.33
C ARG A 180 2.97 19.52 -0.02
N SER A 181 2.62 18.24 0.16
CA SER A 181 1.28 17.81 0.52
C SER A 181 0.87 18.36 1.89
N ALA A 182 -0.42 18.65 2.06
CA ALA A 182 -0.99 18.97 3.37
C ALA A 182 -1.10 17.72 4.27
N ALA A 183 -1.00 16.51 3.71
CA ALA A 183 -1.00 15.26 4.47
C ALA A 183 0.32 15.09 5.24
N THR A 184 0.28 15.42 6.53
CA THR A 184 1.41 15.15 7.43
C THR A 184 1.56 13.66 7.70
N GLY A 185 2.71 13.22 8.25
CA GLY A 185 2.90 11.82 8.65
C GLY A 185 1.80 11.32 9.60
N ARG A 186 1.31 12.18 10.51
CA ARG A 186 0.18 11.88 11.40
C ARG A 186 -1.10 11.61 10.63
N VAL A 187 -1.43 12.45 9.64
CA VAL A 187 -2.62 12.26 8.77
C VAL A 187 -2.58 10.90 8.09
N LEU A 188 -1.42 10.54 7.53
CA LEU A 188 -1.24 9.27 6.84
C LEU A 188 -1.36 8.07 7.78
N VAL A 189 -0.69 8.11 8.94
CA VAL A 189 -0.74 7.02 9.93
C VAL A 189 -2.14 6.84 10.50
N THR A 190 -2.82 7.92 10.85
CA THR A 190 -4.18 7.85 11.43
C THR A 190 -5.21 7.41 10.40
N ALA A 191 -5.12 7.87 9.15
CA ALA A 191 -6.02 7.45 8.09
C ALA A 191 -5.84 5.98 7.71
N ALA A 192 -4.59 5.55 7.44
CA ALA A 192 -4.29 4.16 7.12
C ALA A 192 -4.61 3.23 8.31
N GLY A 193 -4.27 3.65 9.53
CA GLY A 193 -4.58 2.92 10.76
C GLY A 193 -6.08 2.76 10.98
N SER A 194 -6.86 3.82 10.77
CA SER A 194 -8.33 3.78 10.88
C SER A 194 -8.93 2.81 9.85
N GLY A 195 -8.47 2.87 8.61
CA GLY A 195 -8.94 1.97 7.55
C GLY A 195 -8.60 0.50 7.81
N LEU A 196 -7.37 0.23 8.27
CA LEU A 196 -6.95 -1.12 8.63
C LEU A 196 -7.73 -1.65 9.83
N ALA A 197 -7.86 -0.87 10.90
CA ALA A 197 -8.59 -1.27 12.11
C ALA A 197 -10.06 -1.59 11.80
N THR A 198 -10.70 -0.75 10.98
CA THR A 198 -12.08 -0.94 10.54
C THR A 198 -12.23 -2.22 9.70
N THR A 199 -11.30 -2.47 8.77
CA THR A 199 -11.28 -3.70 7.97
C THR A 199 -11.09 -4.94 8.85
N MET A 200 -10.19 -4.88 9.83
CA MET A 200 -9.97 -5.99 10.77
C MET A 200 -11.21 -6.25 11.63
N ALA A 201 -11.92 -5.20 12.06
CA ALA A 201 -13.17 -5.33 12.78
C ALA A 201 -14.25 -6.00 11.91
N TRP A 202 -14.39 -5.58 10.65
CA TRP A 202 -15.29 -6.23 9.68
C TRP A 202 -14.94 -7.70 9.48
N LEU A 203 -13.67 -8.02 9.28
CA LEU A 203 -13.20 -9.39 9.07
C LEU A 203 -13.47 -10.26 10.31
N LEU A 204 -13.24 -9.73 11.51
CA LEU A 204 -13.55 -10.41 12.75
C LEU A 204 -15.05 -10.72 12.86
N ILE A 205 -15.92 -9.78 12.48
CA ILE A 205 -17.37 -9.99 12.45
C ILE A 205 -17.73 -11.15 11.51
N VAL A 206 -17.18 -11.17 10.29
CA VAL A 206 -17.44 -12.24 9.31
C VAL A 206 -16.97 -13.61 9.81
N VAL A 207 -15.81 -13.67 10.48
CA VAL A 207 -15.26 -14.93 11.00
C VAL A 207 -16.04 -15.44 12.22
N VAL A 208 -16.46 -14.55 13.11
CA VAL A 208 -17.18 -14.92 14.34
C VAL A 208 -18.66 -15.18 14.09
N ALA A 209 -19.27 -14.45 13.16
CA ALA A 209 -20.70 -14.51 12.84
C ALA A 209 -20.89 -14.61 11.31
N PRO A 210 -20.51 -15.74 10.68
CA PRO A 210 -20.74 -15.96 9.26
C PRO A 210 -22.24 -15.96 8.92
N PRO A 211 -22.63 -15.66 7.66
CA PRO A 211 -21.78 -15.51 6.47
C PRO A 211 -21.32 -14.06 6.19
N ILE A 212 -20.56 -13.87 5.10
CA ILE A 212 -20.30 -12.54 4.53
C ILE A 212 -21.64 -11.82 4.27
N PRO A 213 -21.81 -10.55 4.70
CA PRO A 213 -23.03 -9.81 4.43
C PRO A 213 -23.30 -9.67 2.92
N ALA A 214 -24.48 -10.08 2.45
CA ALA A 214 -24.85 -9.94 1.04
C ALA A 214 -25.07 -8.48 0.61
N SER A 215 -25.37 -7.59 1.56
CA SER A 215 -25.56 -6.15 1.29
C SER A 215 -24.32 -5.33 1.64
N THR A 216 -24.05 -4.28 0.86
CA THR A 216 -22.90 -3.38 1.07
C THR A 216 -23.14 -2.27 2.09
N GLY A 217 -24.36 -2.13 2.63
CA GLY A 217 -24.73 -1.05 3.54
C GLY A 217 -23.87 -0.99 4.81
N SER A 218 -23.55 -2.13 5.41
CA SER A 218 -22.67 -2.20 6.59
C SER A 218 -21.23 -1.77 6.28
N VAL A 219 -20.74 -2.10 5.08
CA VAL A 219 -19.41 -1.71 4.59
C VAL A 219 -19.32 -0.20 4.39
N LEU A 220 -20.36 0.41 3.81
CA LEU A 220 -20.45 1.86 3.67
C LEU A 220 -20.50 2.57 5.02
N ALA A 221 -21.27 2.04 5.98
CA ALA A 221 -21.31 2.56 7.33
C ALA A 221 -19.92 2.49 8.01
N LEU A 222 -19.24 1.35 7.90
CA LEU A 222 -17.88 1.17 8.41
C LEU A 222 -16.88 2.11 7.76
N ALA A 223 -16.94 2.31 6.44
CA ALA A 223 -16.12 3.30 5.76
C ALA A 223 -16.37 4.73 6.28
N GLY A 224 -17.63 5.08 6.57
CA GLY A 224 -18.00 6.34 7.23
C GLY A 224 -17.42 6.47 8.63
N VAL A 225 -17.49 5.42 9.45
CA VAL A 225 -16.88 5.36 10.80
C VAL A 225 -15.36 5.53 10.72
N SER A 226 -14.72 4.84 9.78
CA SER A 226 -13.29 4.93 9.51
C SER A 226 -12.86 6.36 9.15
N ALA A 227 -13.62 7.01 8.25
CA ALA A 227 -13.39 8.40 7.85
C ALA A 227 -13.56 9.36 9.03
N ALA A 228 -14.65 9.21 9.81
CA ALA A 228 -14.92 10.03 10.98
C ALA A 228 -13.81 9.88 12.03
N GLY A 229 -13.37 8.65 12.31
CA GLY A 229 -12.26 8.37 13.22
C GLY A 229 -10.96 9.06 12.79
N ALA A 230 -10.62 8.98 11.49
CA ALA A 230 -9.45 9.65 10.94
C ALA A 230 -9.56 11.18 11.00
N VAL A 231 -10.72 11.75 10.71
CA VAL A 231 -10.98 13.20 10.82
C VAL A 231 -10.86 13.68 12.27
N LEU A 232 -11.48 12.97 13.21
CA LEU A 232 -11.44 13.29 14.64
C LEU A 232 -10.02 13.21 15.19
N ALA A 233 -9.25 12.18 14.80
CA ALA A 233 -7.84 12.03 15.18
C ALA A 233 -6.95 13.19 14.70
N ASN A 234 -7.40 13.95 13.69
CA ASN A 234 -6.71 15.11 13.13
C ASN A 234 -7.40 16.46 13.42
N SER A 235 -8.37 16.49 14.33
CA SER A 235 -9.14 17.71 14.69
C SER A 235 -8.48 18.62 15.75
N GLY A 236 -7.38 18.19 16.36
CA GLY A 236 -6.71 18.94 17.43
C GLY A 236 -6.02 20.24 16.96
N ARG A 237 -5.36 20.94 17.89
CA ARG A 237 -4.74 22.27 17.68
C ARG A 237 -3.77 22.36 16.49
N THR A 238 -3.17 21.24 16.10
CA THR A 238 -2.21 21.15 14.98
C THR A 238 -2.85 20.72 13.66
N GLY A 239 -4.16 20.46 13.66
CA GLY A 239 -4.92 19.98 12.51
C GLY A 239 -5.32 21.11 11.57
N THR A 240 -5.16 20.91 10.27
CA THR A 240 -5.66 21.84 9.24
C THR A 240 -6.93 21.28 8.60
N ALA A 241 -7.81 22.13 8.06
CA ALA A 241 -8.98 21.67 7.31
C ALA A 241 -8.60 20.76 6.11
N PRO A 242 -7.59 21.12 5.29
CA PRO A 242 -7.04 20.20 4.28
C PRO A 242 -6.58 18.85 4.84
N GLY A 243 -5.82 18.85 5.94
CA GLY A 243 -5.30 17.62 6.53
C GLY A 243 -6.42 16.68 7.00
N ARG A 244 -7.51 17.23 7.55
CA ARG A 244 -8.70 16.46 7.94
C ARG A 244 -9.41 15.84 6.74
N LEU A 245 -9.63 16.61 5.68
CA LEU A 245 -10.23 16.12 4.44
C LEU A 245 -9.42 14.96 3.85
N LEU A 246 -8.10 15.13 3.74
CA LEU A 246 -7.20 14.09 3.22
C LEU A 246 -7.21 12.85 4.13
N ALA A 247 -7.27 13.02 5.45
CA ALA A 247 -7.35 11.90 6.39
C ALA A 247 -8.63 11.08 6.18
N GLY A 248 -9.78 11.76 6.07
CA GLY A 248 -11.07 11.10 5.85
C GLY A 248 -11.11 10.35 4.53
N LEU A 249 -10.75 11.00 3.43
CA LEU A 249 -10.75 10.38 2.08
C LEU A 249 -9.81 9.17 1.99
N LEU A 250 -8.60 9.28 2.57
CA LEU A 250 -7.64 8.19 2.60
C LEU A 250 -8.16 7.01 3.44
N ALA A 251 -8.75 7.26 4.61
CA ALA A 251 -9.33 6.22 5.45
C ALA A 251 -10.50 5.51 4.74
N THR A 252 -11.38 6.26 4.08
CA THR A 252 -12.48 5.71 3.26
C THR A 252 -11.94 4.80 2.18
N ALA A 253 -11.03 5.29 1.34
CA ALA A 253 -10.46 4.52 0.24
C ALA A 253 -9.76 3.26 0.76
N THR A 254 -8.90 3.38 1.78
CA THR A 254 -8.23 2.21 2.39
C THR A 254 -9.22 1.18 2.93
N THR A 255 -10.29 1.61 3.60
CA THR A 255 -11.30 0.68 4.14
C THR A 255 -12.02 -0.08 3.03
N MET A 256 -12.50 0.64 2.01
CA MET A 256 -13.28 0.07 0.93
C MET A 256 -12.46 -0.94 0.11
N VAL A 257 -11.23 -0.59 -0.28
CA VAL A 257 -10.37 -1.49 -1.06
C VAL A 257 -9.97 -2.74 -0.28
N LEU A 258 -9.68 -2.60 1.02
CA LEU A 258 -9.28 -3.74 1.85
C LEU A 258 -10.46 -4.67 2.13
N ILE A 259 -11.67 -4.15 2.35
CA ILE A 259 -12.87 -4.99 2.51
C ILE A 259 -13.19 -5.72 1.20
N PHE A 260 -13.18 -5.03 0.05
CA PHE A 260 -13.35 -5.67 -1.25
C PHE A 260 -12.35 -6.80 -1.46
N THR A 261 -11.06 -6.51 -1.23
CA THR A 261 -9.99 -7.52 -1.32
C THR A 261 -10.28 -8.69 -0.38
N GLY A 262 -10.69 -8.42 0.85
CA GLY A 262 -11.07 -9.45 1.82
C GLY A 262 -12.23 -10.34 1.35
N VAL A 263 -13.28 -9.76 0.75
CA VAL A 263 -14.39 -10.53 0.18
C VAL A 263 -13.90 -11.44 -0.93
N VAL A 264 -13.10 -10.94 -1.87
CA VAL A 264 -12.58 -11.77 -2.96
C VAL A 264 -11.70 -12.90 -2.44
N LEU A 265 -10.83 -12.62 -1.46
CA LEU A 265 -10.00 -13.66 -0.83
C LEU A 265 -10.86 -14.73 -0.13
N LEU A 266 -11.90 -14.33 0.59
CA LEU A 266 -12.81 -15.26 1.28
C LEU A 266 -13.70 -16.04 0.31
N ALA A 267 -14.18 -15.40 -0.76
CA ALA A 267 -14.97 -16.05 -1.81
C ALA A 267 -14.17 -17.14 -2.52
N HIS A 268 -12.86 -16.92 -2.73
CA HIS A 268 -12.01 -17.87 -3.46
C HIS A 268 -11.38 -18.94 -2.56
N TRP A 269 -10.90 -18.57 -1.35
CA TRP A 269 -10.14 -19.49 -0.47
C TRP A 269 -10.80 -19.72 0.90
N GLY A 270 -11.89 -19.03 1.22
CA GLY A 270 -12.58 -19.18 2.50
C GLY A 270 -13.43 -20.45 2.58
N PRO A 271 -13.73 -20.94 3.79
CA PRO A 271 -14.57 -22.12 3.99
C PRO A 271 -16.01 -21.89 3.52
N ASP A 272 -16.73 -22.95 3.14
CA ASP A 272 -18.12 -22.83 2.66
C ASP A 272 -19.04 -22.14 3.66
N SER A 273 -18.75 -22.24 4.96
CA SER A 273 -19.54 -21.61 6.02
C SER A 273 -19.58 -20.08 5.94
N VAL A 274 -18.59 -19.42 5.31
CA VAL A 274 -18.59 -17.95 5.17
C VAL A 274 -19.36 -17.46 3.95
N ILE A 275 -19.78 -18.35 3.05
CA ILE A 275 -20.46 -17.98 1.80
C ILE A 275 -21.97 -17.91 2.07
N PRO A 276 -22.62 -16.75 1.83
CA PRO A 276 -24.06 -16.63 2.01
C PRO A 276 -24.80 -17.39 0.91
N HIS A 277 -25.96 -17.95 1.23
CA HIS A 277 -26.81 -18.63 0.25
C HIS A 277 -27.64 -17.61 -0.53
N ILE A 278 -27.10 -17.11 -1.64
CA ILE A 278 -27.70 -16.05 -2.47
C ILE A 278 -28.18 -16.53 -3.84
N THR A 279 -27.89 -17.79 -4.20
CA THR A 279 -28.33 -18.42 -5.45
C THR A 279 -29.29 -19.59 -5.21
N PRO A 280 -30.50 -19.36 -4.65
CA PRO A 280 -31.43 -20.44 -4.33
C PRO A 280 -31.94 -21.18 -5.58
N HIS A 281 -31.79 -20.59 -6.76
CA HIS A 281 -32.20 -21.18 -8.04
C HIS A 281 -31.17 -22.13 -8.65
N ALA A 282 -29.92 -22.12 -8.18
CA ALA A 282 -28.89 -23.03 -8.64
C ALA A 282 -29.19 -24.47 -8.18
N LEU A 283 -28.74 -25.46 -8.98
CA LEU A 283 -28.83 -26.88 -8.60
C LEU A 283 -28.13 -27.09 -7.23
N PRO A 284 -28.67 -27.94 -6.33
CA PRO A 284 -28.12 -28.12 -4.98
C PRO A 284 -26.60 -28.37 -4.92
N ALA A 285 -26.06 -29.10 -5.90
CA ALA A 285 -24.63 -29.39 -5.99
C ALA A 285 -23.75 -28.16 -6.33
N ASN A 286 -24.34 -27.13 -6.95
CA ASN A 286 -23.62 -25.95 -7.44
C ASN A 286 -23.91 -24.69 -6.62
N GLN A 287 -24.87 -24.71 -5.68
CA GLN A 287 -25.32 -23.53 -4.94
C GLN A 287 -24.16 -22.76 -4.28
N ILE A 288 -23.22 -23.47 -3.66
CA ILE A 288 -22.05 -22.83 -3.03
C ILE A 288 -21.11 -22.23 -4.08
N THR A 289 -20.82 -22.95 -5.16
CA THR A 289 -19.95 -22.46 -6.24
C THR A 289 -20.52 -21.19 -6.88
N GLU A 290 -21.82 -21.18 -7.19
CA GLU A 290 -22.48 -20.01 -7.77
C GLU A 290 -22.57 -18.85 -6.76
N SER A 291 -22.89 -19.15 -5.49
CA SER A 291 -22.92 -18.10 -4.45
C SER A 291 -21.54 -17.47 -4.19
N ARG A 292 -20.43 -18.18 -4.44
CA ARG A 292 -19.06 -17.62 -4.36
C ARG A 292 -18.78 -16.61 -5.47
N ILE A 293 -19.39 -16.77 -6.64
CA ILE A 293 -19.24 -15.83 -7.75
C ILE A 293 -20.12 -14.60 -7.47
N GLU A 294 -21.40 -14.84 -7.20
CA GLU A 294 -22.42 -13.80 -7.01
C GLU A 294 -22.19 -12.90 -5.78
N ILE A 295 -21.46 -13.36 -4.76
CA ILE A 295 -21.18 -12.54 -3.56
C ILE A 295 -20.21 -11.39 -3.86
N VAL A 296 -19.44 -11.46 -4.94
CA VAL A 296 -18.48 -10.42 -5.32
C VAL A 296 -19.17 -9.21 -5.96
N ASP A 297 -20.26 -9.44 -6.69
CA ASP A 297 -20.99 -8.43 -7.48
C ASP A 297 -21.38 -7.17 -6.70
N PRO A 298 -22.09 -7.25 -5.55
CA PRO A 298 -22.45 -6.05 -4.81
C PRO A 298 -21.22 -5.28 -4.31
N TYR A 299 -20.09 -5.97 -4.10
CA TYR A 299 -18.85 -5.38 -3.65
C TYR A 299 -18.04 -4.71 -4.77
N VAL A 300 -18.32 -4.98 -6.05
CA VAL A 300 -17.75 -4.22 -7.17
C VAL A 300 -18.08 -2.73 -7.04
N LEU A 301 -19.29 -2.39 -6.58
CA LEU A 301 -19.64 -0.99 -6.27
C LEU A 301 -18.72 -0.39 -5.21
N ILE A 302 -18.36 -1.15 -4.17
CA ILE A 302 -17.43 -0.69 -3.12
C ILE A 302 -16.05 -0.40 -3.72
N LEU A 303 -15.58 -1.26 -4.62
CA LEU A 303 -14.32 -1.06 -5.33
C LEU A 303 -14.35 0.23 -6.19
N VAL A 304 -15.44 0.48 -6.92
CA VAL A 304 -15.64 1.70 -7.73
C VAL A 304 -15.68 2.95 -6.85
N LEU A 305 -16.45 2.94 -5.75
CA LEU A 305 -16.49 4.04 -4.79
C LEU A 305 -15.11 4.31 -4.17
N SER A 306 -14.34 3.26 -3.94
CA SER A 306 -12.98 3.35 -3.47
C SER A 306 -12.05 4.07 -4.46
N ALA A 307 -12.17 3.75 -5.76
CA ALA A 307 -11.43 4.43 -6.84
C ALA A 307 -11.81 5.91 -6.94
N ILE A 308 -13.10 6.24 -6.83
CA ILE A 308 -13.58 7.62 -6.80
C ILE A 308 -12.99 8.36 -5.59
N ALA A 309 -13.05 7.77 -4.39
CA ALA A 309 -12.49 8.36 -3.18
C ALA A 309 -10.98 8.61 -3.30
N ALA A 310 -10.22 7.66 -3.88
CA ALA A 310 -8.79 7.82 -4.16
C ALA A 310 -8.52 8.93 -5.19
N THR A 311 -9.34 9.05 -6.22
CA THR A 311 -9.23 10.11 -7.23
C THR A 311 -9.46 11.49 -6.62
N VAL A 312 -10.53 11.64 -5.84
CA VAL A 312 -10.84 12.88 -5.10
C VAL A 312 -9.73 13.22 -4.09
N LEU A 313 -9.17 12.21 -3.41
CA LEU A 313 -8.02 12.37 -2.54
C LEU A 313 -6.81 12.94 -3.28
N GLY A 314 -6.49 12.42 -4.46
CA GLY A 314 -5.40 12.92 -5.30
C GLY A 314 -5.60 14.38 -5.71
N LEU A 315 -6.80 14.72 -6.20
CA LEU A 315 -7.16 16.10 -6.57
C LEU A 315 -7.08 17.05 -5.37
N ALA A 316 -7.65 16.65 -4.23
CA ALA A 316 -7.59 17.44 -3.00
C ALA A 316 -6.13 17.64 -2.53
N ALA A 317 -5.29 16.62 -2.63
CA ALA A 317 -3.89 16.70 -2.26
C ALA A 317 -3.10 17.63 -3.18
N VAL A 318 -3.44 17.72 -4.46
CA VAL A 318 -2.87 18.70 -5.41
C VAL A 318 -3.36 20.11 -5.09
N ALA A 319 -4.66 20.29 -4.89
CA ALA A 319 -5.28 21.58 -4.63
C ALA A 319 -4.83 22.22 -3.30
N THR A 320 -4.45 21.40 -2.32
CA THR A 320 -4.08 21.86 -0.96
C THR A 320 -2.57 21.94 -0.73
N ARG A 321 -1.77 21.94 -1.79
CA ARG A 321 -0.31 22.01 -1.68
C ARG A 321 0.16 23.32 -1.07
N ARG A 322 1.22 23.22 -0.28
CA ARG A 322 1.88 24.39 0.30
C ARG A 322 2.64 25.15 -0.80
N PRO A 323 2.62 26.49 -0.78
CA PRO A 323 3.46 27.30 -1.65
C PRO A 323 4.95 26.93 -1.47
N PRO A 324 5.79 27.09 -2.51
CA PRO A 324 7.23 27.02 -2.32
C PRO A 324 7.65 28.05 -1.26
N ALA A 325 8.53 27.65 -0.34
CA ALA A 325 9.15 28.62 0.56
C ALA A 325 9.87 29.66 -0.31
N ALA A 326 9.61 30.95 -0.09
CA ALA A 326 10.38 32.01 -0.72
C ALA A 326 11.86 31.76 -0.40
N GLY A 327 12.67 31.54 -1.43
CA GLY A 327 14.11 31.38 -1.24
C GLY A 327 14.71 32.65 -0.62
N PRO A 328 15.79 32.55 0.17
CA PRO A 328 16.50 33.73 0.62
C PRO A 328 16.98 34.47 -0.63
N SER A 329 16.41 35.66 -0.84
CA SER A 329 16.81 36.61 -1.88
C SER A 329 18.18 37.20 -1.55
#